data_AF-A0A267MCM8-F1
#
_entry.id   AF-A0A267MCM8-F1
#
_cell.length_a   1.000
_cell.length_b   1.000
_cell.length_c   1.000
_cell.angle_alpha   90.00
_cell.angle_beta   90.00
_cell.angle_gamma   90.00
#
_symmetry.space_group_name_H-M   'P 1'
#
loop_
_entity.id
_entity.type
_entity.pdbx_description
1 polymer ?
#
loop_
_entity_poly.entity_id
_entity_poly.type
_entity_poly.pdbx_seq_one_letter_code
_entity_poly.pdbx_strand_id
1 'polypeptide(L)'
;MKITVTSDKAHYDEFKSKFEVASKELTVLLENEAYLNKPINFLLKIICQKYGFDLRSYVTYEYETNKYSLITKLFDKKTSCNLEISTTTDINLKEAAIENAILLFDEKLPKKYVG
;
A
#
# COMPACT_ATOMS: atom_id res chain seq x y z
N MET A 1 -5.11 11.91 -5.75
CA MET A 1 -4.85 10.61 -5.09
C MET A 1 -6.00 10.31 -4.16
N LYS A 2 -6.55 9.09 -4.21
CA LYS A 2 -7.67 8.67 -3.33
C LYS A 2 -7.31 7.32 -2.73
N ILE A 3 -7.29 7.24 -1.41
CA ILE A 3 -7.18 5.98 -0.67
C ILE A 3 -8.59 5.49 -0.34
N THR A 4 -8.90 4.25 -0.69
CA THR A 4 -10.17 3.60 -0.40
C THR A 4 -9.92 2.38 0.49
N VAL A 5 -10.78 2.19 1.49
CA VAL A 5 -10.80 1.00 2.33
C VAL A 5 -12.10 0.25 2.09
N THR A 6 -12.04 -1.05 1.88
CA THR A 6 -13.22 -1.92 1.81
C THR A 6 -13.12 -3.00 2.87
N SER A 7 -14.01 -2.96 3.86
CA SER A 7 -14.18 -3.97 4.93
C SER A 7 -15.43 -3.67 5.76
N ASP A 8 -15.90 -4.64 6.55
CA ASP A 8 -16.82 -4.31 7.66
C ASP A 8 -16.05 -3.72 8.86
N LYS A 9 -16.81 -3.12 9.79
CA LYS A 9 -16.23 -2.33 10.89
C LYS A 9 -15.33 -3.16 11.82
N ALA A 10 -15.75 -4.37 12.16
CA ALA A 10 -15.00 -5.20 13.11
C ALA A 10 -13.66 -5.64 12.51
N HIS A 11 -13.68 -6.04 11.24
CA HIS A 11 -12.48 -6.41 10.50
C HIS A 11 -11.55 -5.20 10.24
N TYR A 12 -12.11 -4.01 10.03
CA TYR A 12 -11.31 -2.80 9.87
C TYR A 12 -10.52 -2.44 11.13
N ASP A 13 -11.13 -2.53 12.33
CA ASP A 13 -10.43 -2.16 13.56
C ASP A 13 -9.27 -3.12 13.86
N GLU A 14 -9.44 -4.42 13.59
CA GLU A 14 -8.36 -5.41 13.66
C GLU A 14 -7.26 -5.13 12.62
N PHE A 15 -7.64 -4.87 11.37
CA PHE A 15 -6.71 -4.51 10.30
C PHE A 15 -5.91 -3.27 10.66
N LYS A 16 -6.58 -2.22 11.14
CA LYS A 16 -5.98 -0.93 11.49
C LYS A 16 -4.90 -1.09 12.55
N SER A 17 -5.18 -1.82 13.63
CA SER A 17 -4.18 -2.03 14.69
C SER A 17 -2.93 -2.74 14.15
N LYS A 18 -3.13 -3.79 13.34
CA LYS A 18 -2.02 -4.51 12.70
C LYS A 18 -1.25 -3.62 11.72
N PHE A 19 -1.97 -2.85 10.93
CA PHE A 19 -1.44 -1.96 9.91
C PHE A 19 -0.57 -0.85 10.53
N GLU A 20 -1.03 -0.22 11.62
CA GLU A 20 -0.26 0.81 12.34
C GLU A 20 1.07 0.28 12.89
N VAL A 21 1.09 -0.98 13.34
CA VAL A 21 2.33 -1.64 13.78
C VAL A 21 3.26 -1.89 12.59
N ALA A 22 2.71 -2.41 11.49
CA ALA A 22 3.47 -2.66 10.27
C ALA A 22 4.10 -1.38 9.69
N SER A 23 3.37 -0.27 9.64
CA SER A 23 3.87 1.03 9.19
C SER A 23 5.03 1.52 10.05
N LYS A 24 4.91 1.45 11.38
CA LYS A 24 5.98 1.86 12.30
C LYS A 24 7.25 1.03 12.10
N GLU A 25 7.11 -0.28 11.94
CA GLU A 25 8.26 -1.13 11.68
C GLU A 25 8.91 -0.87 10.32
N LEU A 26 8.12 -0.55 9.29
CA LEU A 26 8.67 -0.14 8.00
C LEU A 26 9.53 1.14 8.13
N THR A 27 9.06 2.14 8.88
CA THR A 27 9.84 3.35 9.19
C THR A 27 11.16 3.01 9.88
N VAL A 28 11.15 2.13 10.89
CA VAL A 28 12.38 1.69 11.57
C VAL A 28 13.32 0.96 10.61
N LEU A 29 12.82 0.14 9.70
CA LEU A 29 13.65 -0.54 8.70
C LEU A 29 14.27 0.44 7.69
N LEU A 30 13.53 1.48 7.30
CA LEU A 30 14.02 2.53 6.41
C LEU A 30 15.17 3.33 7.01
N GLU A 31 15.14 3.55 8.33
CA GLU A 31 16.17 4.29 9.08
C GLU A 31 17.35 3.42 9.52
N ASN A 32 17.26 2.10 9.36
CA ASN A 32 18.27 1.16 9.83
C ASN A 32 19.44 1.01 8.84
N GLU A 33 20.66 1.27 9.33
CA GLU A 33 21.89 1.22 8.52
C GLU A 33 22.13 -0.12 7.80
N ALA A 34 21.70 -1.24 8.39
CA ALA A 34 21.83 -2.56 7.76
C ALA A 34 20.95 -2.71 6.49
N TYR A 35 19.94 -1.85 6.35
CA TYR A 35 18.94 -1.90 5.29
C TYR A 35 19.00 -0.70 4.33
N LEU A 36 19.82 0.33 4.61
CA LEU A 36 19.97 1.53 3.76
C LEU A 36 20.27 1.22 2.28
N ASN A 37 21.04 0.17 2.02
CA ASN A 37 21.42 -0.23 0.66
C ASN A 37 20.44 -1.24 0.02
N LYS A 38 19.36 -1.60 0.71
CA LYS A 38 18.35 -2.53 0.19
C LYS A 38 17.29 -1.76 -0.59
N PRO A 39 16.86 -2.28 -1.75
CA PRO A 39 15.73 -1.71 -2.48
C PRO A 39 14.46 -1.64 -1.60
N ILE A 40 13.70 -0.56 -1.69
CA ILE A 40 12.48 -0.38 -0.87
C ILE A 40 11.44 -1.49 -1.10
N ASN A 41 11.36 -2.07 -2.30
CA ASN A 41 10.49 -3.21 -2.58
C ASN A 41 10.87 -4.48 -1.79
N PHE A 42 12.14 -4.61 -1.38
CA PHE A 42 12.60 -5.69 -0.50
C PHE A 42 12.06 -5.49 0.92
N LEU A 43 12.12 -4.25 1.44
CA LEU A 43 11.59 -3.92 2.78
C LEU A 43 10.07 -4.07 2.83
N LEU A 44 9.36 -3.57 1.81
CA LEU A 44 7.92 -3.76 1.66
C LEU A 44 7.54 -5.25 1.65
N LYS A 45 8.32 -6.09 0.95
CA LYS A 45 8.10 -7.53 0.93
C LYS A 45 8.27 -8.17 2.32
N ILE A 46 9.30 -7.78 3.08
CA ILE A 46 9.51 -8.27 4.45
C ILE A 46 8.31 -7.93 5.33
N ILE A 47 7.87 -6.68 5.33
CA ILE A 47 6.75 -6.21 6.14
C ILE A 47 5.46 -6.93 5.72
N CYS A 48 5.16 -7.00 4.42
CA CYS A 48 3.97 -7.69 3.93
C CYS A 48 3.96 -9.18 4.33
N GLN A 49 5.09 -9.88 4.19
CA GLN A 49 5.20 -11.28 4.60
C GLN A 49 5.02 -11.47 6.11
N LYS A 50 5.64 -10.61 6.92
CA LYS A 50 5.57 -10.69 8.39
C LYS A 50 4.13 -10.49 8.90
N TYR A 51 3.37 -9.57 8.29
CA TYR A 51 2.02 -9.22 8.73
C TYR A 51 0.88 -9.89 7.95
N GLY A 52 1.23 -10.76 6.99
CA GLY A 52 0.27 -11.49 6.18
C GLY A 52 -0.49 -10.61 5.17
N PHE A 53 0.12 -9.50 4.75
CA PHE A 53 -0.43 -8.66 3.70
C PHE A 53 -0.02 -9.14 2.30
N ASP A 54 -0.90 -8.90 1.33
CA ASP A 54 -0.68 -9.13 -0.08
C ASP A 54 -0.72 -7.79 -0.81
N LEU A 55 0.46 -7.30 -1.21
CA LEU A 55 0.65 -6.04 -1.92
C LEU A 55 0.69 -6.30 -3.43
N ARG A 56 -0.26 -5.73 -4.18
CA ARG A 56 -0.37 -5.91 -5.64
C ARG A 56 -0.62 -4.58 -6.33
N SER A 57 -0.09 -4.44 -7.53
CA SER A 57 -0.37 -3.29 -8.40
C SER A 57 -0.96 -3.74 -9.71
N TYR A 58 -1.96 -3.01 -10.20
CA TYR A 58 -2.68 -3.23 -11.44
C TYR A 58 -2.54 -1.99 -12.31
N VAL A 59 -2.23 -2.18 -13.59
CA VAL A 59 -2.07 -1.09 -14.55
C VAL A 59 -3.12 -1.22 -15.62
N THR A 60 -3.78 -0.12 -15.94
CA THR A 60 -4.67 0.02 -17.10
C THR A 60 -4.15 1.17 -17.94
N TYR A 61 -4.15 1.03 -19.26
CA TYR A 61 -3.82 2.11 -20.17
C TYR A 61 -5.11 2.77 -20.68
N GLU A 62 -5.20 4.09 -20.55
CA GLU A 62 -6.33 4.88 -21.04
C GLU A 62 -5.96 5.54 -22.37
N TYR A 63 -6.53 5.02 -23.46
CA TYR A 63 -6.25 5.51 -24.82
C TYR A 63 -6.70 6.97 -25.04
N GLU A 64 -7.81 7.40 -24.42
CA GLU A 64 -8.33 8.76 -24.60
C GLU A 64 -7.42 9.83 -23.99
N THR A 65 -6.75 9.49 -22.88
CA THR A 65 -5.88 10.41 -22.14
C THR A 65 -4.39 10.17 -22.42
N ASN A 66 -4.05 9.08 -23.12
CA ASN A 66 -2.69 8.57 -23.31
C ASN A 66 -1.92 8.36 -21.99
N LYS A 67 -2.62 8.08 -20.90
CA LYS A 67 -2.05 7.91 -19.56
C LYS A 67 -2.24 6.49 -19.05
N TYR A 68 -1.41 6.10 -18.09
CA TYR A 68 -1.63 4.87 -17.35
C TYR A 68 -2.37 5.18 -16.05
N SER A 69 -3.40 4.39 -15.76
CA SER A 69 -4.03 4.31 -14.46
C SER A 69 -3.42 3.15 -13.69
N LEU A 70 -2.89 3.44 -12.51
CA LEU A 70 -2.22 2.51 -11.62
C LEU A 70 -3.02 2.40 -10.33
N ILE A 71 -3.38 1.18 -9.98
CA ILE A 71 -4.10 0.84 -8.76
C ILE A 71 -3.19 -0.06 -7.92
N THR A 72 -2.79 0.40 -6.75
CA THR A 72 -2.00 -0.40 -5.79
C THR A 72 -2.89 -0.78 -4.61
N LYS A 73 -2.94 -2.08 -4.31
CA LYS A 73 -3.77 -2.70 -3.28
C LYS A 73 -2.90 -3.37 -2.23
N LEU A 74 -3.22 -3.14 -0.96
CA LEU A 74 -2.74 -3.91 0.18
C LEU A 74 -3.92 -4.69 0.76
N PHE A 75 -3.90 -6.00 0.58
CA PHE A 75 -4.96 -6.90 1.04
C PHE A 75 -4.53 -7.68 2.27
N ASP A 76 -5.39 -7.75 3.28
CA ASP A 76 -5.20 -8.60 4.45
C ASP A 76 -6.07 -9.86 4.36
N LYS A 77 -5.43 -11.02 4.20
CA LYS A 77 -6.15 -12.30 4.10
C LYS A 77 -6.97 -12.64 5.34
N LYS A 78 -6.55 -12.19 6.53
CA LYS A 78 -7.21 -12.54 7.79
C LYS A 78 -8.53 -11.79 7.95
N THR A 79 -8.52 -10.49 7.68
CA THR A 79 -9.66 -9.59 7.89
C THR A 79 -10.44 -9.33 6.61
N SER A 80 -9.96 -9.81 5.46
CA SER A 80 -10.46 -9.45 4.13
C SER A 80 -10.45 -7.94 3.84
N CYS A 81 -9.73 -7.15 4.64
CA CYS A 81 -9.60 -5.71 4.41
C CYS A 81 -8.76 -5.46 3.16
N ASN A 82 -9.24 -4.54 2.33
CA ASN A 82 -8.52 -4.07 1.16
C ASN A 82 -8.29 -2.56 1.27
N LEU A 83 -7.03 -2.15 1.26
CA LEU A 83 -6.60 -0.75 1.16
C LEU A 83 -6.10 -0.49 -0.25
N GLU A 84 -6.67 0.46 -0.95
CA GLU A 84 -6.38 0.76 -2.35
C GLU A 84 -5.96 2.22 -2.51
N ILE A 85 -4.94 2.47 -3.32
CA ILE A 85 -4.59 3.79 -3.83
C ILE A 85 -4.61 3.77 -5.35
N SER A 86 -5.25 4.78 -5.94
CA SER A 86 -5.29 4.96 -7.40
C SER A 86 -4.59 6.26 -7.79
N THR A 87 -3.69 6.15 -8.77
CA THR A 87 -2.96 7.25 -9.37
C THR A 87 -2.94 7.12 -10.90
N THR A 88 -3.10 8.23 -11.59
CA THR A 88 -2.82 8.32 -13.03
C THR A 88 -1.43 8.86 -13.22
N THR A 89 -0.65 8.23 -14.10
CA THR A 89 0.75 8.62 -14.32
C THR A 89 1.17 8.51 -15.78
N ASP A 90 2.14 9.35 -16.10
CA ASP A 90 2.79 9.50 -17.40
C ASP A 90 4.22 8.91 -17.33
N ILE A 91 4.65 8.47 -16.14
CA ILE A 91 6.02 8.05 -15.80
C ILE A 91 6.22 6.53 -15.82
N ASN A 92 7.43 6.08 -15.47
CA ASN A 92 7.76 4.67 -15.27
C ASN A 92 6.81 4.00 -14.24
N LEU A 93 5.98 3.09 -14.73
CA LEU A 93 5.00 2.32 -13.95
C LEU A 93 5.58 1.63 -12.71
N LYS A 94 6.84 1.19 -12.78
CA LYS A 94 7.51 0.48 -11.67
C LYS A 94 7.79 1.41 -10.50
N GLU A 95 8.23 2.63 -10.77
CA GLU A 95 8.51 3.64 -9.74
C GLU A 95 7.21 4.13 -9.12
N ALA A 96 6.21 4.43 -9.95
CA ALA A 96 4.87 4.80 -9.49
C ALA A 96 4.23 3.73 -8.57
N ALA A 97 4.41 2.44 -8.89
CA ALA A 97 3.91 1.33 -8.06
C ALA A 97 4.61 1.24 -6.71
N ILE A 98 5.91 1.55 -6.67
CA ILE A 98 6.68 1.60 -5.43
C ILE A 98 6.26 2.80 -4.59
N GLU A 99 6.14 3.98 -5.20
CA GLU A 99 5.67 5.20 -4.52
C GLU A 99 4.29 5.00 -3.93
N ASN A 100 3.33 4.49 -4.71
CA ASN A 100 2.00 4.15 -4.22
C ASN A 100 2.05 3.18 -3.04
N ALA A 101 2.91 2.16 -3.09
CA ALA A 101 3.06 1.21 -2.00
C ALA A 101 3.61 1.88 -0.73
N ILE A 102 4.59 2.77 -0.85
CA ILE A 102 5.11 3.55 0.28
C ILE A 102 4.02 4.44 0.86
N LEU A 103 3.29 5.16 0.00
CA LEU A 103 2.20 6.06 0.38
C LEU A 103 1.08 5.33 1.12
N LEU A 104 0.78 4.09 0.76
CA LEU A 104 -0.17 3.27 1.52
C LEU A 104 0.26 3.17 2.98
N PHE A 105 1.55 2.92 3.27
CA PHE A 105 2.11 2.78 4.63
C PHE A 105 2.41 4.09 5.35
N ASP A 106 2.69 5.18 4.62
CA ASP A 106 3.03 6.50 5.16
C ASP A 106 1.79 7.35 5.50
N GLU A 107 0.70 7.22 4.73
CA GLU A 107 -0.50 8.01 4.99
C GLU A 107 -1.26 7.52 6.22
N LYS A 108 -1.72 8.48 7.04
CA LYS A 108 -2.70 8.22 8.10
C LYS A 108 -3.96 7.68 7.42
N LEU A 109 -4.25 6.38 7.63
CA LEU A 109 -5.45 5.72 7.11
C LEU A 109 -6.65 6.68 7.13
N PRO A 110 -7.40 6.83 6.01
CA PRO A 110 -8.49 7.77 5.95
C PRO A 110 -9.44 7.54 7.14
N LYS A 111 -9.78 8.63 7.85
CA LYS A 111 -10.70 8.56 9.01
C LYS A 111 -12.12 8.07 8.65
N LYS A 112 -12.41 7.91 7.36
CA LYS A 112 -13.76 7.66 6.84
C LYS A 112 -13.80 6.33 6.09
N TYR A 113 -14.57 5.42 6.69
CA TYR A 113 -15.04 4.16 6.13
C TYR A 113 -15.88 4.43 4.88
N VAL A 114 -15.62 3.69 3.79
CA VAL A 114 -16.58 3.55 2.69
C VAL A 114 -17.02 2.09 2.70
N GLY A 115 -18.16 1.86 3.37
CA GLY A 115 -18.93 0.63 3.23
C GLY A 115 -19.79 0.71 1.99
#